data_AF-H8XTY8-F1
#
_entry.id   AF-H8XTY8-F1
#
_cell.length_a   1.000
_cell.length_b   1.000
_cell.length_c   1.000
_cell.angle_alpha   90.00
_cell.angle_beta   90.00
_cell.angle_gamma   90.00
#
_symmetry.space_group_name_H-M   'P 1'
#
loop_
_entity.id
_entity.type
_entity.pdbx_description
1 polymer ?
#
loop_
_entity_poly.entity_id
_entity_poly.type
_entity_poly.pdbx_seq_one_letter_code
_entity_poly.pdbx_strand_id
1 'polypeptide(L)'
;MGDKTKNIFITIAYFIFAIAFLSSLGIWLPMAIDNYNLDGISDETFKTLPSNLLTYSLGIFLIATIDRVLFLFFRTGEYSNNILEFFAILFLICGTGFLVFVSLKSIKNSSIDEALKYAKYITVIAWAAWFYVKLQASKSNNFSPIGGIL
;
A
#
# COMPACT_ATOMS: atom_id res chain seq x y z
N MET A 1 15.45 23.72 11.77
CA MET A 1 14.28 22.85 11.46
C MET A 1 13.74 22.32 12.77
N GLY A 2 12.45 22.50 13.05
CA GLY A 2 11.85 21.95 14.27
C GLY A 2 11.73 20.42 14.18
N ASP A 3 11.72 19.74 15.34
CA ASP A 3 11.68 18.27 15.42
C ASP A 3 10.49 17.66 14.66
N LYS A 4 9.34 18.33 14.61
CA LYS A 4 8.18 17.89 13.80
C LYS A 4 8.48 17.81 12.30
N THR A 5 9.18 18.80 11.74
CA THR A 5 9.50 18.83 10.31
C THR A 5 10.52 17.75 9.96
N LYS A 6 11.46 17.49 10.88
CA LYS A 6 12.46 16.42 10.74
C LYS A 6 11.79 15.04 10.77
N ASN A 7 10.85 14.79 11.68
CA ASN A 7 10.14 13.51 11.77
C ASN A 7 9.25 13.23 10.55
N ILE A 8 8.57 14.26 10.03
CA ILE A 8 7.80 14.14 8.78
C ILE A 8 8.74 13.79 7.62
N PHE A 9 9.89 14.47 7.52
CA PHE A 9 10.86 14.20 6.47
C PHE A 9 11.44 12.77 6.56
N ILE A 10 11.78 12.30 7.75
CA ILE A 10 12.26 10.92 7.98
C ILE A 10 11.17 9.90 7.61
N THR A 11 9.91 10.16 7.96
CA THR A 11 8.78 9.28 7.61
C THR A 11 8.57 9.20 6.11
N ILE A 12 8.65 10.34 5.41
CA ILE A 12 8.55 10.40 3.94
C ILE A 12 9.75 9.69 3.30
N ALA A 13 10.96 9.91 3.80
CA ALA A 13 12.15 9.24 3.31
C ALA A 13 12.06 7.72 3.52
N TYR A 14 11.62 7.26 4.69
CA TYR A 14 11.39 5.83 4.97
C TYR A 14 10.36 5.23 4.02
N PHE A 15 9.24 5.94 3.76
CA PHE A 15 8.26 5.50 2.77
C PHE A 15 8.88 5.35 1.39
N ILE A 16 9.60 6.37 0.93
CA ILE A 16 10.21 6.37 -0.41
C ILE A 16 11.26 5.26 -0.52
N PHE A 17 12.15 5.10 0.45
CA PHE A 17 13.25 4.13 0.37
C PHE A 17 12.80 2.71 0.72
N ALA A 18 12.13 2.50 1.85
CA ALA A 18 11.84 1.16 2.35
C ALA A 18 10.55 0.57 1.77
N ILE A 19 9.57 1.40 1.46
CA ILE A 19 8.29 0.92 0.95
C ILE A 19 8.26 1.05 -0.56
N ALA A 20 8.32 2.25 -1.13
CA ALA A 20 8.24 2.42 -2.57
C ALA A 20 9.45 1.81 -3.29
N PHE A 21 10.69 2.13 -2.90
CA PHE A 21 11.87 1.68 -3.62
C PHE A 21 12.16 0.19 -3.39
N LEU A 22 12.31 -0.27 -2.14
CA LEU A 22 12.58 -1.69 -1.86
C LEU A 22 11.42 -2.63 -2.26
N SER A 23 10.14 -2.27 -2.07
CA SER A 23 9.05 -3.14 -2.54
C SER A 23 8.98 -3.18 -4.06
N SER A 24 9.37 -2.10 -4.72
CA SER A 24 9.45 -2.06 -6.17
C SER A 24 10.64 -2.86 -6.71
N LEU A 25 11.74 -3.06 -5.95
CA LEU A 25 12.82 -3.95 -6.36
C LEU A 25 12.35 -5.40 -6.56
N GLY A 26 11.36 -5.88 -5.80
CA GLY A 26 10.75 -7.19 -6.02
C GLY A 26 10.03 -7.32 -7.38
N ILE A 27 9.79 -6.20 -8.07
CA ILE A 27 9.14 -6.11 -9.37
C ILE A 27 10.14 -5.74 -10.46
N TRP A 28 10.96 -4.72 -10.22
CA TRP A 28 11.91 -4.18 -11.18
C TRP A 28 13.17 -5.03 -11.31
N LEU A 29 13.62 -5.72 -10.25
CA LEU A 29 14.82 -6.54 -10.30
C LEU A 29 14.64 -7.75 -11.24
N PRO A 30 13.54 -8.54 -11.15
CA PRO A 30 13.26 -9.57 -12.15
C PRO A 30 13.15 -9.00 -13.56
N MET A 31 12.46 -7.87 -13.73
CA MET A 31 12.28 -7.20 -15.02
C MET A 31 13.61 -6.71 -15.63
N ALA A 32 14.53 -6.21 -14.80
CA ALA A 32 15.85 -5.75 -15.22
C ALA A 32 16.79 -6.91 -15.56
N ILE A 33 16.73 -8.02 -14.80
CA ILE A 33 17.48 -9.25 -15.10
C ILE A 33 17.02 -9.83 -16.43
N ASP A 34 15.71 -9.89 -16.67
CA ASP A 34 15.14 -10.39 -17.92
C ASP A 34 15.50 -9.50 -19.12
N ASN A 35 15.45 -8.18 -18.95
CA ASN A 35 15.84 -7.23 -20.00
C ASN A 35 17.35 -7.27 -20.32
N TYR A 36 18.19 -7.78 -19.39
CA TYR A 36 19.63 -7.96 -19.61
C TYR A 36 19.95 -9.22 -20.43
N ASN A 37 19.01 -10.16 -20.56
CA ASN A 37 19.15 -11.37 -21.39
C ASN A 37 18.90 -11.12 -22.90
N LEU A 38 18.89 -9.85 -23.35
CA LEU A 38 18.90 -9.41 -24.76
C LEU A 38 17.71 -9.84 -25.67
N ASP A 39 16.79 -10.67 -25.19
CA ASP A 39 15.58 -11.10 -25.92
C ASP A 39 14.31 -10.32 -25.54
N GLY A 40 14.44 -9.28 -24.71
CA GLY A 40 13.32 -8.51 -24.15
C GLY A 40 12.79 -9.10 -22.85
N ILE A 41 11.75 -8.49 -22.29
CA ILE A 41 11.09 -9.01 -21.07
C ILE A 41 10.28 -10.25 -21.47
N SER A 42 10.51 -11.38 -20.80
CA SER A 42 9.77 -12.60 -21.11
C SER A 42 8.27 -12.42 -20.87
N ASP A 43 7.46 -13.09 -21.70
CA ASP A 43 6.00 -13.10 -21.55
C ASP A 43 5.58 -13.57 -20.15
N GLU A 44 6.37 -14.44 -19.51
CA GLU A 44 6.12 -14.91 -18.15
C GLU A 44 6.34 -13.80 -17.11
N THR A 45 7.42 -13.02 -17.22
CA THR A 45 7.68 -11.86 -16.35
C THR A 45 6.60 -10.78 -16.53
N PHE A 46 6.15 -10.55 -17.77
CA PHE A 46 5.07 -9.58 -18.02
C PHE A 46 3.72 -10.05 -17.46
N LYS A 47 3.41 -11.35 -17.55
CA LYS A 47 2.19 -11.94 -16.99
C LYS A 47 2.15 -11.96 -15.46
N THR A 48 3.31 -12.03 -14.81
CA THR A 48 3.42 -12.05 -13.34
C THR A 48 3.40 -10.65 -12.71
N LEU A 49 3.70 -9.61 -13.49
CA LEU A 49 3.76 -8.22 -13.03
C LEU A 49 2.49 -7.74 -12.28
N PRO A 50 1.25 -7.95 -12.76
CA PRO A 50 0.06 -7.55 -12.03
C PRO A 50 -0.11 -8.29 -10.69
N SER A 51 0.28 -9.57 -10.63
CA SER A 51 0.21 -10.39 -9.42
C SER A 51 1.18 -9.90 -8.34
N ASN A 52 2.40 -9.55 -8.75
CA ASN A 52 3.40 -8.98 -7.85
C ASN A 52 2.94 -7.61 -7.31
N LEU A 53 2.46 -6.73 -8.19
CA LEU A 53 1.89 -5.43 -7.79
C LEU A 53 0.75 -5.58 -6.78
N LEU A 54 -0.19 -6.50 -7.03
CA LEU A 54 -1.28 -6.80 -6.11
C LEU A 54 -0.77 -7.23 -4.73
N THR A 55 0.17 -8.18 -4.70
CA THR A 55 0.68 -8.78 -3.46
C THR A 55 1.33 -7.73 -2.56
N TYR A 56 2.23 -6.91 -3.12
CA TYR A 56 2.90 -5.86 -2.34
C TYR A 56 1.95 -4.74 -1.92
N SER A 57 1.06 -4.30 -2.82
CA SER A 57 0.10 -3.24 -2.52
C SER A 57 -0.89 -3.67 -1.44
N LEU A 58 -1.34 -4.93 -1.45
CA LEU A 58 -2.21 -5.47 -0.42
C LEU A 58 -1.50 -5.57 0.93
N GLY A 59 -0.22 -5.95 0.96
CA GLY A 59 0.57 -5.94 2.20
C GLY A 59 0.59 -4.55 2.85
N ILE A 60 0.92 -3.51 2.08
CA ILE A 60 0.92 -2.11 2.55
C ILE A 60 -0.48 -1.70 3.03
N PHE A 61 -1.49 -2.00 2.24
CA PHE A 61 -2.88 -1.63 2.51
C PHE A 61 -3.41 -2.26 3.79
N LEU A 62 -3.20 -3.57 3.98
CA LEU A 62 -3.65 -4.31 5.15
C LEU A 62 -2.97 -3.81 6.42
N ILE A 63 -1.65 -3.60 6.39
CA ILE A 63 -0.91 -3.07 7.55
C ILE A 63 -1.46 -1.70 7.95
N ALA A 64 -1.61 -0.77 6.99
CA ALA A 64 -2.14 0.56 7.26
C ALA A 64 -3.56 0.49 7.85
N THR A 65 -4.40 -0.38 7.29
CA THR A 65 -5.79 -0.52 7.73
C THR A 65 -5.90 -1.13 9.12
N ILE A 66 -5.11 -2.16 9.43
CA ILE A 66 -5.05 -2.78 10.76
C ILE A 66 -4.58 -1.75 11.80
N ASP A 67 -3.48 -1.04 11.53
CA ASP A 67 -2.97 0.02 12.42
C ASP A 67 -4.07 1.03 12.74
N ARG A 68 -4.87 1.42 11.74
CA ARG A 68 -5.94 2.40 11.93
C ARG A 68 -7.14 1.86 12.69
N VAL A 69 -7.58 0.64 12.39
CA VAL A 69 -8.70 0.00 13.09
C VAL A 69 -8.36 -0.19 14.57
N LEU A 70 -7.15 -0.65 14.88
CA LEU A 70 -6.68 -0.77 16.26
C LEU A 70 -6.71 0.59 16.97
N PHE A 71 -6.19 1.64 16.32
CA PHE A 71 -6.23 3.00 16.86
C PHE A 71 -7.66 3.46 17.21
N LEU A 72 -8.63 3.20 16.33
CA LEU A 72 -10.03 3.57 16.56
C LEU A 72 -10.63 2.83 17.77
N PHE A 73 -10.30 1.55 17.97
CA PHE A 73 -10.78 0.78 19.13
C PHE A 73 -10.16 1.24 20.46
N PHE A 74 -8.87 1.57 20.47
CA PHE A 74 -8.17 1.94 21.71
C PHE A 74 -8.43 3.36 22.20
N ARG A 75 -8.98 4.26 21.37
CA ARG A 75 -9.35 5.64 21.74
C ARG A 75 -10.88 5.88 21.81
N THR A 76 -11.63 4.83 22.14
CA THR A 76 -13.11 4.80 22.11
C THR A 76 -13.83 5.76 23.07
N GLY A 77 -13.12 6.51 23.92
CA GLY A 77 -13.72 7.44 24.87
C GLY A 77 -14.06 8.85 24.36
N GLU A 78 -13.55 9.29 23.19
CA GLU A 78 -13.54 10.74 22.88
C GLU A 78 -14.36 11.24 21.67
N TYR A 79 -14.82 10.45 20.68
CA TYR A 79 -15.43 11.06 19.48
C TYR A 79 -16.51 10.26 18.74
N SER A 80 -17.61 10.95 18.39
CA SER A 80 -18.62 10.51 17.40
C SER A 80 -18.06 10.32 15.98
N ASN A 81 -16.97 11.01 15.64
CA ASN A 81 -16.27 10.88 14.35
C ASN A 81 -15.60 9.52 14.14
N ASN A 82 -15.36 8.74 15.21
CA ASN A 82 -14.74 7.41 15.09
C ASN A 82 -15.64 6.40 14.37
N ILE A 83 -16.97 6.54 14.48
CA ILE A 83 -17.93 5.66 13.81
C ILE A 83 -17.93 5.91 12.30
N LEU A 84 -17.96 7.18 11.88
CA LEU A 84 -17.94 7.53 10.45
C LEU A 84 -16.63 7.09 9.80
N GLU A 85 -15.52 7.28 10.51
CA GLU A 85 -14.21 6.82 10.03
C GLU A 85 -14.14 5.29 9.93
N PHE A 86 -14.70 4.55 10.89
CA PHE A 86 -14.78 3.10 10.85
C PHE A 86 -15.54 2.60 9.61
N PHE A 87 -16.72 3.20 9.32
CA PHE A 87 -17.48 2.86 8.11
C PHE A 87 -16.74 3.25 6.82
N ALA A 88 -16.02 4.37 6.81
CA ALA A 88 -15.19 4.76 5.66
C ALA A 88 -14.09 3.74 5.39
N ILE A 89 -13.41 3.24 6.44
CA ILE A 89 -12.40 2.18 6.32
C ILE A 89 -13.03 0.89 5.80
N LEU A 90 -14.20 0.50 6.30
CA LEU A 90 -14.92 -0.68 5.83
C LEU A 90 -15.26 -0.59 4.34
N PHE A 91 -15.79 0.56 3.90
CA PHE A 91 -16.08 0.79 2.48
C PHE A 91 -14.81 0.71 1.62
N LEU A 92 -13.69 1.22 2.13
CA LEU A 92 -12.40 1.20 1.44
C LEU A 92 -11.81 -0.21 1.35
N ILE A 93 -11.99 -1.05 2.38
CA ILE A 93 -11.67 -2.50 2.32
C ILE A 93 -12.53 -3.17 1.25
N CYS A 94 -13.85 -2.97 1.26
CA CYS A 94 -14.76 -3.58 0.29
C CYS A 94 -14.43 -3.15 -1.15
N GLY A 95 -14.20 -1.86 -1.38
CA GLY A 95 -13.82 -1.31 -2.67
C GLY A 95 -12.48 -1.85 -3.17
N THR A 96 -11.48 -1.93 -2.29
CA THR A 96 -10.18 -2.52 -2.63
C THR A 96 -10.30 -4.02 -2.93
N GLY A 97 -11.08 -4.76 -2.14
CA GLY A 97 -11.37 -6.17 -2.38
C GLY A 97 -12.06 -6.43 -3.72
N PHE A 98 -12.99 -5.56 -4.11
CA PHE A 98 -13.60 -5.62 -5.44
C PHE A 98 -12.57 -5.39 -6.56
N LEU A 99 -11.69 -4.39 -6.42
CA LEU A 99 -10.63 -4.15 -7.41
C LEU A 99 -9.65 -5.33 -7.51
N VAL A 100 -9.29 -5.96 -6.38
CA VAL A 100 -8.46 -7.17 -6.36
C VAL A 100 -9.15 -8.29 -7.12
N PHE A 101 -10.44 -8.53 -6.86
CA PHE A 101 -11.22 -9.53 -7.56
C PHE A 101 -11.23 -9.29 -9.07
N VAL A 102 -11.49 -8.05 -9.50
CA VAL A 102 -11.48 -7.69 -10.93
C VAL A 102 -10.10 -7.91 -11.54
N SER A 103 -9.03 -7.49 -10.83
CA SER A 103 -7.66 -7.69 -11.29
C SER A 103 -7.31 -9.17 -11.44
N LEU A 104 -7.64 -10.02 -10.46
CA LEU A 104 -7.41 -11.47 -10.51
C LEU A 104 -8.23 -12.13 -11.62
N LYS A 105 -9.48 -11.68 -11.83
CA LYS A 105 -10.31 -12.15 -12.94
C LYS A 105 -9.68 -11.81 -14.29
N SER A 106 -9.15 -10.59 -14.45
CA SER A 106 -8.46 -10.17 -15.68
C SER A 106 -7.17 -10.96 -15.91
N ILE A 107 -6.39 -11.28 -14.86
CA ILE A 107 -5.22 -12.18 -14.95
C ILE A 107 -5.66 -13.55 -15.45
N LYS A 108 -6.71 -14.14 -14.85
CA LYS A 108 -7.22 -15.46 -15.24
C LYS A 108 -7.70 -15.50 -16.69
N ASN A 109 -8.28 -14.40 -17.18
CA ASN A 109 -8.76 -14.27 -18.55
C ASN A 109 -7.68 -13.86 -19.56
N SER A 110 -6.41 -13.79 -19.15
CA SER A 110 -5.27 -13.35 -19.98
C SER A 110 -5.36 -11.89 -20.47
N SER A 111 -6.22 -11.07 -19.87
CA SER A 111 -6.32 -9.63 -20.13
C SER A 111 -5.31 -8.86 -19.26
N ILE A 112 -4.02 -8.94 -19.60
CA ILE A 112 -2.92 -8.43 -18.76
C ILE A 112 -2.97 -6.90 -18.60
N ASP A 113 -3.32 -6.14 -19.65
CA ASP A 113 -3.42 -4.67 -19.57
C ASP A 113 -4.52 -4.22 -18.59
N GLU A 114 -5.67 -4.90 -18.61
CA GLU A 114 -6.73 -4.64 -17.64
C GLU A 114 -6.30 -5.00 -16.22
N ALA A 115 -5.67 -6.17 -16.05
CA ALA A 115 -5.13 -6.57 -14.75
C ALA A 115 -4.13 -5.55 -14.21
N LEU A 116 -3.22 -5.05 -15.06
CA LEU A 116 -2.24 -4.05 -14.70
C LEU A 116 -2.91 -2.71 -14.32
N LYS A 117 -3.96 -2.31 -15.03
CA LYS A 117 -4.73 -1.10 -14.72
C LYS A 117 -5.33 -1.16 -13.31
N TYR A 118 -5.99 -2.27 -12.97
CA TYR A 118 -6.59 -2.43 -11.63
C TYR A 118 -5.53 -2.60 -10.54
N ALA A 119 -4.44 -3.33 -10.80
CA ALA A 119 -3.31 -3.45 -9.88
C ALA A 119 -2.70 -2.07 -9.55
N LYS A 120 -2.53 -1.19 -10.54
CA LYS A 120 -2.07 0.20 -10.35
C LYS A 120 -3.03 1.01 -9.47
N TYR A 121 -4.34 0.89 -9.66
CA TYR A 121 -5.31 1.57 -8.80
C TYR A 121 -5.20 1.10 -7.34
N ILE A 122 -5.01 -0.19 -7.12
CA ILE A 122 -4.80 -0.75 -5.77
C ILE A 122 -3.50 -0.23 -5.17
N THR A 123 -2.42 -0.12 -5.94
CA THR A 123 -1.16 0.49 -5.48
C THR A 123 -1.35 1.93 -5.01
N VAL A 124 -2.07 2.75 -5.79
CA VAL A 124 -2.36 4.14 -5.43
C VAL A 124 -3.21 4.22 -4.15
N ILE A 125 -4.24 3.39 -4.03
CA ILE A 125 -5.08 3.32 -2.83
C ILE A 125 -4.25 2.89 -1.60
N ALA A 126 -3.40 1.88 -1.74
CA ALA A 126 -2.54 1.39 -0.68
C ALA A 126 -1.58 2.47 -0.16
N TRP A 127 -0.95 3.21 -1.07
CA TRP A 127 -0.07 4.32 -0.72
C TRP A 127 -0.82 5.47 -0.06
N ALA A 128 -2.00 5.83 -0.56
CA ALA A 128 -2.84 6.87 0.03
C ALA A 128 -3.29 6.48 1.45
N ALA A 129 -3.73 5.23 1.65
CA ALA A 129 -4.12 4.72 2.96
C ALA A 129 -2.95 4.73 3.95
N TRP A 130 -1.78 4.26 3.54
CA TRP A 130 -0.59 4.28 4.38
C TRP A 130 -0.19 5.70 4.77
N PHE A 131 -0.17 6.62 3.81
CA PHE A 131 0.21 8.01 4.06
C PHE A 131 -0.77 8.71 5.00
N TYR A 132 -2.08 8.48 4.80
CA TYR A 132 -3.13 8.97 5.69
C TYR A 132 -2.91 8.52 7.14
N VAL A 133 -2.63 7.23 7.35
CA VAL A 133 -2.43 6.65 8.69
C VAL A 133 -1.20 7.23 9.37
N LYS A 134 -0.06 7.31 8.67
CA LYS A 134 1.20 7.81 9.26
C LYS A 134 1.15 9.32 9.55
N LEU A 135 0.51 10.13 8.69
CA LEU A 135 0.36 11.56 8.97
C LEU A 135 -0.49 11.82 10.21
N GLN A 136 -1.56 11.04 10.41
CA GLN A 136 -2.38 11.17 11.61
C GLN A 136 -1.68 10.66 12.88
N ALA A 137 -0.89 9.59 12.78
CA ALA A 137 -0.10 9.08 13.90
C ALA A 137 0.87 10.15 14.46
N SER A 138 1.47 10.99 13.60
CA SER A 138 2.35 12.08 14.05
C SER A 138 1.66 13.17 14.89
N LYS A 139 0.33 13.27 14.81
CA LYS A 139 -0.47 14.20 15.62
C LYS A 139 -0.88 13.63 16.96
N SER A 140 -0.83 12.31 17.14
CA SER A 140 -1.33 11.64 18.33
C SER A 140 -0.29 10.65 18.86
N ASN A 141 0.66 11.16 19.65
CA ASN A 141 1.58 10.32 20.42
C ASN A 141 0.78 9.29 21.23
N ASN A 142 1.07 8.00 21.01
CA ASN A 142 0.98 6.86 21.96
C ASN A 142 0.82 5.50 21.27
N PHE A 143 0.66 5.41 19.95
CA PHE A 143 0.81 4.14 19.24
C PHE A 143 2.10 4.14 18.44
N SER A 144 3.03 3.26 18.82
CA SER A 144 4.16 2.87 17.98
C SER A 144 3.55 2.17 16.78
N PRO A 145 3.54 2.78 15.58
CA PRO A 145 2.94 2.12 14.44
C PRO A 145 3.84 0.93 14.09
N ILE A 146 3.28 -0.15 13.52
CA ILE A 146 4.09 -1.28 13.09
C ILE A 146 5.10 -0.73 12.05
N GLY A 147 6.38 -0.73 12.41
CA GLY A 147 7.46 0.05 11.77
C GLY A 147 8.29 0.92 12.71
N GLY A 148 7.87 1.09 13.97
CA GLY A 148 8.67 1.71 15.03
C GLY A 148 8.65 3.24 15.07
N ILE A 149 9.05 3.76 16.22
CA ILE A 149 9.31 5.18 16.48
C ILE A 149 10.81 5.39 16.23
N LEU A 150 11.16 6.22 15.25
CA LEU A 150 12.47 6.87 15.15
C LEU A 150 12.27 8.38 15.27
#